data_AF-A0A2U1XES2-F1
#
_entry.id   AF-A0A2U1XES2-F1
#
_cell.length_a   1.000
_cell.length_b   1.000
_cell.length_c   1.000
_cell.angle_alpha   90.00
_cell.angle_beta   90.00
_cell.angle_gamma   90.00
#
_symmetry.space_group_name_H-M   'P 1'
#
loop_
_entity.id
_entity.type
_entity.pdbx_description
1 polymer ?
#
loop_
_entity_poly.entity_id
_entity_poly.type
_entity_poly.pdbx_seq_one_letter_code
_entity_poly.pdbx_strand_id
1 'polypeptide(L)'
;MHLPGCERLQAKGSVFEDYVDLSGSEPAVLSRPEIESLDALPIPATVTVTCRASGAVGTYRVEDGSFDYDDLPGTYDVRVSAWPHHDAHFVLEITP
;
A
#
# COMPACT_ATOMS: atom_id res chain seq x y z
N MET A 1 -1.95 -40.74 14.87
CA MET A 1 -2.26 -40.70 13.42
C MET A 1 -1.98 -39.28 12.95
N HIS A 2 -0.81 -39.05 12.37
CA HIS A 2 -0.33 -37.74 11.93
C HIS A 2 -0.67 -37.62 10.44
N LEU A 3 -1.57 -36.71 10.07
CA LEU A 3 -1.91 -36.47 8.67
C LEU A 3 -0.71 -35.74 8.03
N PRO A 4 0.00 -36.36 7.05
CA PRO A 4 1.04 -35.65 6.31
C PRO A 4 0.38 -34.49 5.55
N GLY A 5 0.86 -33.27 5.77
CA GLY A 5 0.39 -32.07 5.06
C GLY A 5 -0.34 -31.03 5.93
N CYS A 6 -0.48 -31.24 7.23
CA CYS A 6 -1.01 -30.22 8.16
C CYS A 6 0.03 -29.89 9.24
N GLU A 7 1.20 -29.42 8.83
CA GLU A 7 2.10 -28.78 9.80
C GLU A 7 1.44 -27.47 10.25
N ARG A 8 1.22 -27.34 11.56
CA ARG A 8 0.62 -26.15 12.14
C ARG A 8 1.65 -25.02 12.02
N LEU A 9 1.46 -24.12 11.05
CA LEU A 9 2.23 -22.88 10.95
C LEU A 9 1.89 -22.02 12.18
N GLN A 10 2.69 -22.15 13.23
CA GLN A 10 2.58 -21.31 14.42
C GLN A 10 3.49 -20.10 14.27
N ALA A 11 2.95 -19.04 13.67
CA ALA A 11 3.46 -17.71 13.94
C ALA A 11 3.02 -17.30 15.35
N LYS A 12 3.96 -17.01 16.25
CA LYS A 12 3.61 -16.30 17.49
C LYS A 12 3.27 -14.87 17.09
N GLY A 13 2.03 -14.44 17.33
CA GLY A 13 1.65 -13.05 17.12
C GLY A 13 2.58 -12.14 17.92
N SER A 14 3.25 -11.24 17.22
CA SER A 14 4.06 -10.18 17.82
C SER A 14 3.22 -8.91 17.86
N VAL A 15 3.43 -8.11 18.90
CA VAL A 15 2.74 -6.82 19.05
C VAL A 15 3.31 -5.77 18.09
N PHE A 16 4.48 -6.02 17.51
CA PHE A 16 5.23 -5.09 16.65
C PHE A 16 5.23 -5.50 15.17
N GLU A 17 4.70 -6.69 14.86
CA GLU A 17 4.69 -7.23 13.51
C GLU A 17 3.25 -7.33 13.04
N ASP A 18 3.01 -6.78 11.86
CA ASP A 18 1.68 -6.47 11.34
C ASP A 18 1.12 -7.58 10.46
N TYR A 19 1.97 -8.43 9.89
CA TYR A 19 1.54 -9.49 8.98
C TYR A 19 2.44 -10.72 8.99
N VAL A 20 1.89 -11.83 8.47
CA VAL A 20 2.62 -13.06 8.21
C VAL A 20 2.93 -13.16 6.72
N ASP A 21 4.21 -13.16 6.37
CA ASP A 21 4.69 -13.45 5.05
C ASP A 21 4.85 -14.96 4.84
N LEU A 22 4.27 -15.47 3.76
CA LEU A 22 4.33 -16.88 3.36
C LEU A 22 5.05 -17.06 2.02
N SER A 23 5.76 -16.03 1.55
CA SER A 23 6.44 -16.06 0.25
C SER A 23 7.77 -16.85 0.28
N GLY A 24 8.36 -16.98 1.47
CA GLY A 24 9.58 -17.75 1.71
C GLY A 24 9.37 -19.25 1.95
N SER A 25 10.47 -19.97 2.20
CA SER A 25 10.43 -21.40 2.55
C SER A 25 9.84 -21.67 3.93
N GLU A 26 9.81 -20.67 4.81
CA GLU A 26 9.21 -20.70 6.13
C GLU A 26 8.36 -19.43 6.35
N PRO A 27 7.24 -19.51 7.08
CA PRO A 27 6.47 -18.33 7.46
C PRO A 27 7.29 -17.36 8.30
N ALA A 28 7.33 -16.10 7.90
CA ALA A 28 7.94 -15.01 8.66
C ALA A 28 6.86 -14.05 9.16
N VAL A 29 6.97 -13.57 10.40
CA VAL A 29 6.15 -12.46 10.89
C VAL A 29 6.96 -11.19 10.69
N LEU A 30 6.40 -10.17 10.04
CA LEU A 30 7.12 -8.97 9.64
C LEU A 30 6.30 -7.71 9.93
N SER A 31 6.99 -6.59 10.14
CA SER A 31 6.38 -5.27 10.14
C SER A 31 6.15 -4.81 8.71
N ARG A 32 5.02 -4.15 8.47
CA ARG A 32 4.71 -3.63 7.14
C ARG A 32 5.57 -2.40 6.84
N PRO A 33 6.18 -2.31 5.66
CA PRO A 33 6.92 -1.11 5.26
C PRO A 33 5.97 0.08 5.05
N GLU A 34 6.49 1.30 5.24
CA GLU A 34 5.77 2.55 4.95
C GLU A 34 5.97 2.96 3.48
N ILE A 35 5.00 3.67 2.90
CA ILE A 35 5.15 4.29 1.58
C ILE A 35 5.59 5.74 1.81
N GLU A 36 6.81 6.07 1.41
CA GLU A 36 7.43 7.36 1.75
C GLU A 36 7.20 8.45 0.69
N SER A 37 7.00 8.07 -0.58
CA SER A 37 6.79 9.03 -1.68
C SER A 37 5.89 8.45 -2.78
N LEU A 38 5.29 9.34 -3.58
CA LEU A 38 4.57 9.03 -4.81
C LEU A 38 5.49 8.70 -6.00
N ASP A 39 6.78 9.06 -5.94
CA ASP A 39 7.74 8.82 -7.05
C ASP A 39 8.17 7.36 -7.19
N ALA A 40 7.98 6.56 -6.13
CA ALA A 40 8.44 5.18 -6.06
C ALA A 40 7.40 4.33 -5.30
N LEU A 41 6.28 4.07 -5.97
CA LEU A 41 5.21 3.30 -5.36
C LEU A 41 5.52 1.80 -5.37
N PRO A 42 5.13 1.08 -4.30
CA PRO A 42 5.15 -0.37 -4.31
C PRO A 42 4.24 -0.95 -5.41
N ILE A 43 4.61 -2.12 -5.94
CA ILE A 43 3.90 -2.78 -7.03
C ILE A 43 3.24 -4.07 -6.53
N PRO A 44 1.93 -4.29 -6.78
CA PRO A 44 0.96 -3.34 -7.32
C PRO A 44 0.44 -2.37 -6.24
N ALA A 45 0.14 -1.13 -6.63
CA ALA A 45 -0.50 -0.12 -5.77
C ALA A 45 -1.85 0.35 -6.34
N THR A 46 -2.74 0.77 -5.44
CA THR A 46 -3.96 1.50 -5.78
C THR A 46 -3.84 2.91 -5.23
N VAL A 47 -4.00 3.91 -6.09
CA VAL A 47 -3.94 5.32 -5.74
C VAL A 47 -5.33 5.93 -5.88
N THR A 48 -5.85 6.53 -4.82
CA THR A 48 -7.10 7.28 -4.83
C THR A 48 -6.81 8.76 -4.66
N VAL A 49 -7.20 9.58 -5.62
CA VAL A 49 -7.01 11.03 -5.59
C VAL A 49 -8.35 11.70 -5.35
N THR A 50 -8.40 12.63 -4.39
CA THR A 50 -9.60 13.41 -4.08
C THR A 50 -9.29 14.90 -4.23
N CYS A 51 -9.98 15.59 -5.13
CA CYS A 51 -9.88 17.04 -5.26
C CYS A 51 -10.56 17.69 -4.05
N ARG A 52 -9.83 18.50 -3.26
CA ARG A 52 -10.40 19.15 -2.06
C ARG A 52 -11.47 20.19 -2.39
N ALA A 53 -11.32 20.88 -3.52
CA ALA A 53 -12.23 21.96 -3.91
C ALA A 53 -13.59 21.44 -4.40
N SER A 54 -13.59 20.38 -5.21
CA SER A 54 -14.81 19.83 -5.81
C SER A 54 -15.33 18.57 -5.13
N GLY A 55 -14.50 17.88 -4.34
CA GLY A 55 -14.79 16.56 -3.80
C GLY A 55 -14.75 15.45 -4.86
N ALA A 56 -14.30 15.73 -6.08
CA ALA A 56 -14.16 14.73 -7.13
C ALA A 56 -13.13 13.67 -6.72
N VAL A 57 -13.46 12.39 -6.96
CA VAL A 57 -12.61 11.25 -6.60
C VAL A 57 -12.23 10.47 -7.86
N GLY A 58 -10.92 10.25 -8.04
CA GLY A 58 -10.35 9.35 -9.03
C GLY A 58 -9.67 8.16 -8.36
N THR A 59 -9.66 6.99 -9.00
CA THR A 59 -8.92 5.82 -8.52
C THR A 59 -8.13 5.20 -9.66
N TYR A 60 -6.86 4.96 -9.40
CA TYR A 60 -5.85 4.54 -10.37
C TYR A 60 -5.13 3.30 -9.85
N ARG A 61 -4.81 2.38 -10.77
CA ARG A 61 -4.00 1.21 -10.46
C ARG A 61 -2.62 1.42 -11.03
N VAL A 62 -1.60 1.24 -10.19
CA VAL A 62 -0.20 1.41 -10.52
C VAL A 62 0.45 0.03 -10.54
N GLU A 63 1.01 -0.34 -11.69
CA GLU A 63 1.60 -1.67 -11.94
C GLU A 63 3.10 -1.60 -12.27
N ASP A 64 3.63 -0.41 -12.54
CA ASP A 64 5.02 -0.13 -12.89
C ASP A 64 5.77 0.66 -11.80
N GLY A 65 5.06 1.11 -10.77
CA GLY A 65 5.61 1.85 -9.62
C GLY A 65 5.68 3.36 -9.82
N SER A 66 5.28 3.87 -10.99
CA SER A 66 5.22 5.31 -11.28
C SER A 66 3.78 5.82 -11.17
N PHE A 67 3.61 7.00 -10.59
CA PHE A 67 2.31 7.66 -10.54
C PHE A 67 2.46 9.14 -10.86
N ASP A 68 1.98 9.53 -12.03
CA ASP A 68 1.89 10.90 -12.48
C ASP A 68 0.43 11.33 -12.52
N TYR A 69 0.12 12.47 -11.92
CA TYR A 69 -1.23 13.02 -11.88
C TYR A 69 -1.20 14.48 -12.31
N ASP A 70 -1.98 14.79 -13.34
CA ASP A 70 -2.18 16.12 -13.88
C ASP A 70 -3.67 16.44 -13.90
N ASP A 71 -4.03 17.61 -13.38
CA ASP A 71 -5.40 18.13 -13.34
C ASP A 71 -5.32 19.66 -13.17
N LEU A 72 -6.47 20.31 -13.05
CA LEU A 72 -6.54 21.74 -12.81
C LEU A 72 -5.75 22.17 -11.55
N PRO A 73 -5.23 23.40 -11.52
CA PRO A 73 -4.56 23.91 -10.32
C PRO A 73 -5.45 23.83 -9.08
N GLY A 74 -4.90 23.26 -7.99
CA GLY A 74 -5.65 22.99 -6.78
C GLY A 74 -4.93 22.04 -5.83
N THR A 75 -5.59 21.74 -4.71
CA THR A 75 -5.09 20.81 -3.69
C THR A 75 -5.85 19.49 -3.75
N TYR A 76 -5.11 18.40 -3.70
CA TYR A 76 -5.60 17.04 -3.83
C TYR A 76 -5.11 16.18 -2.67
N ASP A 77 -6.01 15.39 -2.09
CA ASP A 77 -5.66 14.32 -1.15
C ASP A 77 -5.41 13.04 -1.92
N VAL A 78 -4.20 12.49 -1.79
CA VAL A 78 -3.77 11.27 -2.48
C VAL A 78 -3.60 10.16 -1.44
N ARG A 79 -4.41 9.11 -1.53
CA ARG A 79 -4.29 7.92 -0.69
C ARG A 79 -3.70 6.79 -1.51
N VAL A 80 -2.74 6.08 -0.95
CA VAL A 80 -2.08 4.95 -1.59
C VAL A 80 -2.29 3.72 -0.73
N SER A 81 -2.79 2.66 -1.35
CA SER A 81 -2.96 1.34 -0.73
C SER A 81 -2.20 0.30 -1.54
N ALA A 82 -1.26 -0.38 -0.91
CA ALA A 82 -0.46 -1.39 -1.57
C ALA A 82 0.00 -2.44 -0.56
N TRP A 83 -0.47 -3.67 -0.68
CA TRP A 83 -0.05 -4.73 0.23
C TRP A 83 1.38 -5.21 -0.12
N PRO A 84 2.27 -5.46 0.85
CA PRO A 84 2.06 -5.44 2.29
C PRO A 84 2.42 -4.10 2.96
N HIS A 85 2.49 -2.98 2.25
CA HIS A 85 2.79 -1.68 2.86
C HIS A 85 1.62 -1.17 3.70
N HIS A 86 1.89 -0.25 4.61
CA HIS A 86 0.85 0.57 5.22
C HIS A 86 0.23 1.50 4.19
N ASP A 87 -1.08 1.75 4.33
CA ASP A 87 -1.73 2.79 3.55
C ASP A 87 -1.08 4.14 3.86
N ALA A 88 -0.79 4.91 2.82
CA ALA A 88 -0.20 6.24 2.95
C ALA A 88 -1.15 7.32 2.45
N HIS A 89 -0.97 8.53 2.97
CA HIS A 89 -1.72 9.72 2.59
C HIS A 89 -0.76 10.87 2.32
N PHE A 90 -0.91 11.46 1.15
CA PHE A 90 -0.14 12.60 0.68
C PHE A 90 -1.08 13.73 0.30
N VAL A 91 -0.55 14.96 0.32
CA VAL A 91 -1.23 16.14 -0.19
C VAL A 91 -0.45 16.61 -1.41
N LEU A 92 -1.12 16.64 -2.56
CA LEU A 92 -0.57 17.13 -3.81
C LEU A 92 -1.14 18.52 -4.11
N GLU A 93 -0.27 19.46 -4.44
CA GLU A 93 -0.66 20.81 -4.86
C GLU A 93 -0.22 21.03 -6.31
N ILE A 94 -1.20 21.23 -7.20
CA ILE A 94 -0.96 21.56 -8.60
C ILE A 94 -1.01 23.08 -8.74
N THR A 95 0.09 23.68 -9.16
CA THR A 95 0.20 25.13 -9.40
C THR A 95 0.02 25.46 -10.89
N PRO A 96 -0.56 26.63 -11.23
CA PRO A 96 -0.72 27.08 -12.61
C PRO A 96 0.59 27.38 -13.33
#